data_AF-A0A2G8LBN1-F1
#
_entry.id   AF-A0A2G8LBN1-F1
#
_cell.length_a   1.000
_cell.length_b   1.000
_cell.length_c   1.000
_cell.angle_alpha   90.00
_cell.angle_beta   90.00
_cell.angle_gamma   90.00
#
_symmetry.space_group_name_H-M   'P 1'
#
loop_
_entity.id
_entity.type
_entity.pdbx_description
1 polymer ?
#
loop_
_entity_poly.entity_id
_entity_poly.type
_entity_poly.pdbx_seq_one_letter_code
_entity_poly.pdbx_strand_id
1 'polypeptide(L)'
;TPPTDDVVIGPYPTVIHPDRAPRDQVLVVQDFTWGKYLGFLQVTFNDDGKITHFSGNPITLDATVEQDSDTLAEIARFSAPMEATIGVSIGTSYVLLDGTRMSCRTKECNLGNVVTDAMLEDQVTFKGEEWWSDVSIAITNAGAIRATIPAGDLSIGDVNSVLPFLNTNDILELHGKYILEALEKSVQDYDPIALPGKFLQVSGLLISYDLSKEPGSRVLSVEARCSECSVPDYEPLQLDKIYRLIVPKYIAHGGDGYTMISDNKISHITGNLDAAALTNYLRKHSPILKGIERRIQVKSSDSVKVRPLLFLFAPLVSFFIRDGIAT
;
A
#
# COMPACT_ATOMS: atom_id res chain seq x y z
N THR A 1 4.39 2.41 -28.99
CA THR A 1 4.73 1.74 -27.73
C THR A 1 3.95 2.40 -26.61
N PRO A 2 2.85 1.82 -26.15
CA PRO A 2 2.33 2.09 -24.81
C PRO A 2 3.19 1.32 -23.79
N PRO A 3 3.53 1.91 -22.63
CA PRO A 3 4.66 1.50 -21.82
C PRO A 3 4.21 0.49 -20.76
N THR A 4 4.91 -0.63 -20.65
CA THR A 4 4.86 -1.38 -19.39
C THR A 4 6.28 -1.72 -18.98
N ASP A 5 6.81 -0.97 -18.02
CA ASP A 5 8.01 -1.33 -17.24
C ASP A 5 7.69 -2.45 -16.21
N ASP A 6 6.58 -3.18 -16.44
CA ASP A 6 6.11 -4.23 -15.55
C ASP A 6 7.06 -5.42 -15.63
N VAL A 7 7.52 -5.85 -14.45
CA VAL A 7 8.45 -6.98 -14.34
C VAL A 7 7.66 -8.28 -14.34
N VAL A 8 8.04 -9.22 -15.19
CA VAL A 8 7.45 -10.57 -15.22
C VAL A 8 7.84 -11.31 -13.94
N ILE A 9 6.84 -11.70 -13.15
CA ILE A 9 7.03 -12.47 -11.90
C ILE A 9 6.59 -13.92 -12.15
N GLY A 10 7.54 -14.76 -12.59
CA GLY A 10 7.35 -16.19 -12.78
C GLY A 10 6.73 -16.60 -14.13
N PRO A 11 6.63 -17.92 -14.38
CA PRO A 11 6.07 -18.46 -15.62
C PRO A 11 4.54 -18.39 -15.65
N TYR A 12 3.99 -18.32 -16.86
CA TYR A 12 2.56 -18.40 -17.12
C TYR A 12 2.24 -19.61 -18.01
N PRO A 13 1.54 -20.64 -17.52
CA PRO A 13 1.13 -20.86 -16.13
C PRO A 13 2.31 -21.27 -15.24
N THR A 14 2.14 -21.10 -13.92
CA THR A 14 2.98 -21.82 -12.94
C THR A 14 2.44 -23.24 -12.79
N VAL A 15 3.31 -24.23 -13.02
CA VAL A 15 2.95 -25.65 -12.92
C VAL A 15 3.26 -26.17 -11.53
N ILE A 16 2.25 -26.75 -10.87
CA ILE A 16 2.37 -27.37 -9.54
C ILE A 16 2.04 -28.86 -9.65
N HIS A 17 2.79 -29.68 -8.92
CA HIS A 17 2.54 -31.11 -8.76
C HIS A 17 2.09 -31.37 -7.32
N PRO A 18 0.83 -31.77 -7.07
CA PRO A 18 0.32 -31.97 -5.72
C PRO A 18 1.00 -33.15 -5.00
N ASP A 19 1.34 -33.02 -3.72
CA ASP A 19 1.95 -34.10 -2.93
C ASP A 19 1.14 -35.40 -2.93
N ARG A 20 -0.20 -35.28 -2.90
CA ARG A 20 -1.12 -36.43 -2.91
C ARG A 20 -1.23 -37.10 -4.29
N ALA A 21 -0.84 -36.41 -5.36
CA ALA A 21 -0.88 -36.91 -6.73
C ALA A 21 0.29 -36.32 -7.55
N PRO A 22 1.55 -36.72 -7.29
CA PRO A 22 2.73 -36.04 -7.86
C PRO A 22 2.86 -36.14 -9.38
N ARG A 23 2.10 -37.05 -10.00
CA ARG A 23 2.06 -37.23 -11.46
C ARG A 23 1.04 -36.31 -12.13
N ASP A 24 0.15 -35.68 -11.36
CA ASP A 24 -0.82 -34.74 -11.89
C ASP A 24 -0.20 -33.35 -12.03
N GLN A 25 -0.62 -32.62 -13.06
CA GLN A 25 -0.25 -31.23 -13.30
C GLN A 25 -1.41 -30.32 -12.92
N VAL A 26 -1.12 -29.30 -12.14
CA VAL A 26 -2.04 -28.19 -11.83
C VAL A 26 -1.45 -26.91 -12.40
N LEU A 27 -2.17 -26.27 -13.32
CA LEU A 27 -1.77 -25.01 -13.92
C LEU A 27 -2.37 -23.86 -13.11
N VAL A 28 -1.52 -23.04 -12.51
CA VAL A 28 -1.92 -21.84 -11.77
C VAL A 28 -1.62 -20.60 -12.60
N VAL A 29 -2.62 -19.75 -12.79
CA VAL A 29 -2.53 -18.53 -13.59
C VAL A 29 -3.01 -17.31 -12.80
N GLN A 30 -2.41 -16.16 -13.11
CA GLN A 30 -2.85 -14.84 -12.66
C GLN A 30 -2.50 -13.83 -13.76
N ASP A 31 -3.35 -12.83 -13.98
CA ASP A 31 -3.20 -11.79 -15.01
C ASP A 31 -3.09 -10.39 -14.41
N PHE A 32 -2.34 -10.32 -13.30
CA PHE A 32 -1.99 -9.07 -12.61
C PHE A 32 -3.19 -8.36 -11.95
N THR A 33 -3.50 -7.10 -12.31
CA THR A 33 -4.53 -6.27 -11.66
C THR A 33 -5.11 -5.21 -12.61
N TRP A 34 -6.22 -4.59 -12.20
CA TRP A 34 -6.87 -3.42 -12.82
C TRP A 34 -7.42 -3.62 -14.24
N GLY A 35 -7.53 -4.86 -14.69
CA GLY A 35 -7.93 -5.16 -16.08
C GLY A 35 -6.90 -4.70 -17.11
N LYS A 36 -5.64 -4.54 -16.71
CA LYS A 36 -4.55 -4.16 -17.62
C LYS A 36 -4.16 -5.29 -18.58
N TYR A 37 -4.31 -6.52 -18.12
CA TYR A 37 -4.08 -7.72 -18.91
C TYR A 37 -5.35 -8.59 -18.91
N LEU A 38 -5.54 -9.32 -20.00
CA LEU A 38 -6.50 -10.40 -20.12
C LEU A 38 -5.76 -11.73 -20.04
N GLY A 39 -5.98 -12.51 -18.99
CA GLY A 39 -5.43 -13.86 -18.89
C GLY A 39 -5.85 -14.75 -20.06
N PHE A 40 -4.88 -15.37 -20.75
CA PHE A 40 -5.14 -16.26 -21.86
C PHE A 40 -4.29 -17.54 -21.74
N LEU A 41 -4.98 -18.67 -21.54
CA LEU A 41 -4.39 -20.00 -21.44
C LEU A 41 -5.15 -20.97 -22.34
N GLN A 42 -4.43 -21.65 -23.22
CA GLN A 42 -4.92 -22.78 -24.00
C GLN A 42 -4.46 -24.08 -23.33
N VAL A 43 -5.40 -24.99 -23.08
CA VAL A 43 -5.12 -26.29 -22.46
C VAL A 43 -5.76 -27.39 -23.30
N THR A 44 -5.00 -28.43 -23.59
CA THR A 44 -5.49 -29.65 -24.24
C THR A 44 -5.55 -30.77 -23.21
N PHE A 45 -6.67 -31.49 -23.24
CA PHE A 45 -6.90 -32.65 -22.38
C PHE A 45 -7.04 -33.92 -23.24
N ASN A 46 -6.65 -35.06 -22.69
CA ASN A 46 -7.02 -36.36 -23.25
C ASN A 46 -8.42 -36.79 -22.80
N ASP A 47 -8.88 -37.96 -23.26
CA ASP A 47 -10.20 -38.51 -22.93
C ASP A 47 -10.39 -38.82 -21.43
N ASP A 48 -9.29 -39.02 -20.69
CA ASP A 48 -9.30 -39.19 -19.22
C ASP A 48 -9.33 -37.86 -18.46
N GLY A 49 -9.39 -36.72 -19.16
CA GLY A 49 -9.35 -35.38 -18.56
C GLY A 49 -7.98 -34.96 -18.04
N LYS A 50 -6.90 -35.60 -18.48
CA LYS A 50 -5.51 -35.26 -18.12
C LYS A 50 -4.92 -34.27 -19.12
N ILE A 51 -4.16 -33.31 -18.60
CA ILE A 51 -3.48 -32.29 -19.40
C ILE A 51 -2.40 -32.95 -20.26
N THR A 52 -2.43 -32.68 -21.56
CA THR A 52 -1.43 -33.16 -22.53
C THR A 52 -0.58 -32.04 -23.11
N HIS A 53 -1.16 -30.85 -23.22
CA HIS A 53 -0.47 -29.66 -23.71
C HIS A 53 -1.07 -28.40 -23.08
N PHE A 54 -0.25 -27.38 -22.89
CA PHE A 54 -0.69 -26.04 -22.54
C PHE A 54 0.23 -24.98 -23.16
N SER A 55 -0.34 -23.82 -23.46
CA SER A 55 0.37 -22.64 -23.94
C SER A 55 -0.45 -21.38 -23.63
N GLY A 56 0.18 -20.20 -23.66
CA GLY A 56 -0.52 -18.93 -23.42
C GLY A 56 0.35 -17.90 -22.74
N ASN A 57 -0.19 -16.70 -22.61
CA ASN A 57 0.35 -15.57 -21.84
C ASN A 57 -0.77 -14.54 -21.65
N PRO A 58 -0.73 -13.71 -20.59
CA PRO A 58 -1.63 -12.57 -20.48
C PRO A 58 -1.50 -11.64 -21.69
N ILE A 59 -2.64 -11.23 -22.24
CA ILE A 59 -2.72 -10.29 -23.37
C ILE A 59 -2.80 -8.88 -22.79
N THR A 60 -1.87 -8.00 -23.16
CA THR A 60 -1.92 -6.60 -22.75
C THR A 60 -3.11 -5.90 -23.40
N LEU A 61 -3.98 -5.28 -22.59
CA LEU A 61 -5.09 -4.46 -23.07
C LEU A 61 -4.63 -3.01 -23.21
N ASP A 62 -3.84 -2.74 -24.24
CA ASP A 62 -3.35 -1.39 -24.56
C ASP A 62 -4.16 -0.75 -25.71
N ALA A 63 -3.72 0.42 -26.18
CA ALA A 63 -4.38 1.17 -27.23
C ALA A 63 -4.41 0.46 -28.60
N THR A 64 -3.75 -0.70 -28.76
CA THR A 64 -3.85 -1.52 -29.98
C THR A 64 -5.10 -2.38 -30.02
N VAL A 65 -5.76 -2.59 -28.88
CA VAL A 65 -7.06 -3.28 -28.79
C VAL A 65 -8.18 -2.25 -28.94
N GLU A 66 -9.02 -2.43 -29.96
CA GLU A 66 -10.17 -1.56 -30.18
C GLU A 66 -11.19 -1.71 -29.04
N GLN A 67 -11.66 -0.57 -28.53
CA GLN A 67 -12.70 -0.54 -27.51
C GLN A 67 -14.06 -0.78 -28.15
N ASP A 68 -14.82 -1.73 -27.63
CA ASP A 68 -16.17 -2.06 -28.10
C ASP A 68 -17.14 -0.89 -27.94
N SER A 69 -17.84 -0.51 -29.01
CA SER A 69 -18.68 0.70 -29.04
C SER A 69 -19.90 0.60 -28.13
N ASP A 70 -20.51 -0.57 -28.02
CA ASP A 70 -21.70 -0.79 -27.20
C ASP A 70 -21.34 -0.72 -25.71
N THR A 71 -20.20 -1.33 -25.34
CA THR A 71 -19.64 -1.23 -23.99
C THR A 71 -19.27 0.20 -23.64
N LEU A 72 -18.67 0.96 -24.56
CA LEU A 72 -18.37 2.38 -24.34
C LEU A 72 -19.63 3.21 -24.13
N ALA A 73 -20.70 2.95 -24.89
CA ALA A 73 -21.98 3.63 -24.72
C ALA A 73 -22.60 3.35 -23.34
N GLU A 74 -22.50 2.11 -22.86
CA GLU A 74 -22.94 1.74 -21.52
C GLU A 74 -22.10 2.40 -20.42
N ILE A 75 -20.77 2.43 -20.56
CA ILE A 75 -19.88 3.14 -19.63
C ILE A 75 -20.27 4.62 -19.55
N ALA A 76 -20.46 5.30 -20.69
CA ALA A 76 -20.86 6.70 -20.73
C ALA A 76 -22.24 6.94 -20.07
N ARG A 77 -23.20 6.02 -20.30
CA ARG A 77 -24.52 6.09 -19.67
C ARG A 77 -24.44 6.01 -18.14
N PHE A 78 -23.57 5.15 -17.60
CA PHE A 78 -23.41 4.99 -16.16
C PHE A 78 -22.49 6.04 -15.52
N SER A 79 -21.52 6.60 -16.26
CA SER A 79 -20.61 7.63 -15.75
C SER A 79 -21.26 9.01 -15.69
N ALA A 80 -22.13 9.35 -16.65
CA ALA A 80 -22.71 10.69 -16.77
C ALA A 80 -23.40 11.21 -15.49
N PRO A 81 -24.20 10.41 -14.74
CA PRO A 81 -24.76 10.86 -13.47
C PRO A 81 -23.72 11.11 -12.38
N MET A 82 -22.57 10.44 -12.44
CA MET A 82 -21.51 10.51 -11.44
C MET A 82 -20.54 11.67 -11.70
N GLU A 83 -20.33 12.05 -12.96
CA GLU A 83 -19.38 13.10 -13.39
C GLU A 83 -19.57 14.43 -12.66
N ALA A 84 -20.82 14.85 -12.47
CA ALA A 84 -21.14 16.09 -11.75
C ALA A 84 -20.74 16.06 -10.27
N THR A 85 -20.57 14.87 -9.67
CA THR A 85 -20.18 14.69 -8.27
C THR A 85 -18.68 14.44 -8.14
N ILE A 86 -18.10 13.57 -8.97
CA ILE A 86 -16.67 13.23 -8.88
C ILE A 86 -15.78 14.39 -9.34
N GLY A 87 -16.24 15.19 -10.30
CA GLY A 87 -15.48 16.35 -10.81
C GLY A 87 -15.53 17.59 -9.92
N VAL A 88 -16.24 17.54 -8.77
CA VAL A 88 -16.29 18.67 -7.83
C VAL A 88 -14.90 18.93 -7.30
N SER A 89 -14.35 20.10 -7.63
CA SER A 89 -13.07 20.55 -7.09
C SER A 89 -13.16 20.78 -5.57
N ILE A 90 -12.13 20.33 -4.86
CA ILE A 90 -12.01 20.44 -3.40
C ILE A 90 -10.72 21.13 -2.95
N GLY A 91 -9.95 21.68 -3.89
CA GLY A 91 -8.70 22.39 -3.63
C GLY A 91 -7.63 22.05 -4.67
N THR A 92 -6.38 22.29 -4.29
CA THR A 92 -5.20 22.02 -5.12
C THR A 92 -4.11 21.39 -4.25
N SER A 93 -3.27 20.53 -4.82
CA SER A 93 -2.00 20.12 -4.20
C SER A 93 -0.82 20.61 -5.04
N TYR A 94 0.21 21.17 -4.39
CA TYR A 94 1.44 21.57 -5.09
C TYR A 94 2.48 20.44 -5.15
N VAL A 95 2.18 19.30 -4.53
CA VAL A 95 3.07 18.15 -4.45
C VAL A 95 2.35 16.90 -4.93
N LEU A 96 3.12 15.92 -5.38
CA LEU A 96 2.57 14.59 -5.61
C LEU A 96 2.15 14.00 -4.26
N LEU A 97 0.91 13.55 -4.13
CA LEU A 97 0.47 12.76 -2.98
C LEU A 97 0.64 11.28 -3.33
N ASP A 98 1.81 10.74 -3.02
CA ASP A 98 2.23 9.39 -3.40
C ASP A 98 1.52 8.33 -2.54
N GLY A 99 0.59 7.62 -3.17
CA GLY A 99 -0.14 6.48 -2.61
C GLY A 99 0.27 5.13 -3.18
N THR A 100 1.42 5.06 -3.86
CA THR A 100 1.86 3.81 -4.49
C THR A 100 2.09 2.71 -3.46
N ARG A 101 1.87 1.45 -3.86
CA ARG A 101 2.16 0.29 -3.00
C ARG A 101 3.60 0.30 -2.50
N MET A 102 4.55 0.61 -3.38
CA MET A 102 5.97 0.63 -3.05
C MET A 102 6.29 1.68 -1.99
N SER A 103 5.64 2.84 -2.03
CA SER A 103 5.85 3.90 -1.04
C SER A 103 5.14 3.58 0.28
N CYS A 104 3.81 3.56 0.27
CA CYS A 104 3.02 3.46 1.51
C CYS A 104 3.14 2.11 2.22
N ARG A 105 3.47 1.01 1.53
CA ARG A 105 3.53 -0.32 2.17
C ARG A 105 4.92 -0.73 2.67
N THR A 106 5.93 0.11 2.45
CA THR A 106 7.32 -0.17 2.86
C THR A 106 7.92 0.91 3.75
N LYS A 107 7.39 2.14 3.69
CA LYS A 107 7.93 3.31 4.40
C LYS A 107 6.83 4.36 4.61
N GLU A 108 7.19 5.45 5.27
CA GLU A 108 6.35 6.65 5.32
C GLU A 108 6.05 7.14 3.90
N CYS A 109 4.78 7.41 3.62
CA CYS A 109 4.35 8.09 2.41
C CYS A 109 3.56 9.36 2.77
N ASN A 110 3.70 10.42 1.98
CA ASN A 110 3.09 11.71 2.32
C ASN A 110 1.56 11.67 2.21
N LEU A 111 0.98 10.87 1.31
CA LEU A 111 -0.47 10.65 1.29
C LEU A 111 -0.96 9.93 2.56
N GLY A 112 -0.16 9.01 3.12
CA GLY A 112 -0.41 8.40 4.42
C GLY A 112 -0.45 9.42 5.56
N ASN A 113 0.46 10.40 5.52
CA ASN A 113 0.45 11.53 6.47
C ASN A 113 -0.80 12.39 6.30
N VAL A 114 -1.19 12.74 5.07
CA VAL A 114 -2.44 13.50 4.80
C VAL A 114 -3.65 12.76 5.33
N VAL A 115 -3.79 11.46 5.04
CA VAL A 115 -4.93 10.65 5.47
C VAL A 115 -5.01 10.59 6.99
N THR A 116 -3.90 10.30 7.67
CA THR A 116 -3.91 10.18 9.14
C THR A 116 -4.03 11.53 9.86
N ASP A 117 -3.55 12.62 9.26
CA ASP A 117 -3.80 13.98 9.75
C ASP A 117 -5.28 14.35 9.60
N ALA A 118 -5.90 14.00 8.47
CA ALA A 118 -7.34 14.19 8.25
C ALA A 118 -8.20 13.41 9.25
N MET A 119 -7.80 12.16 9.57
CA MET A 119 -8.46 11.36 10.60
C MET A 119 -8.46 12.08 11.95
N LEU A 120 -7.31 12.63 12.38
CA LEU A 120 -7.21 13.36 13.63
C LEU A 120 -8.01 14.65 13.62
N GLU A 121 -7.84 15.47 12.59
CA GLU A 121 -8.47 16.78 12.54
C GLU A 121 -10.00 16.71 12.55
N ASP A 122 -10.57 15.65 11.99
CA ASP A 122 -12.01 15.40 11.99
C ASP A 122 -12.58 15.06 13.38
N GLN A 123 -11.73 14.60 14.31
CA GLN A 123 -12.17 14.06 15.61
C GLN A 123 -11.58 14.77 16.83
N VAL A 124 -10.55 15.61 16.65
CA VAL A 124 -9.95 16.40 17.74
C VAL A 124 -10.98 17.39 18.29
N THR A 125 -11.16 17.38 19.60
CA THR A 125 -12.04 18.32 20.31
C THR A 125 -11.28 19.02 21.43
N PHE A 126 -11.47 20.34 21.56
CA PHE A 126 -10.85 21.10 22.64
C PHE A 126 -11.39 20.63 24.00
N LYS A 127 -10.50 20.25 24.92
CA LYS A 127 -10.87 19.75 26.26
C LYS A 127 -10.61 20.72 27.41
N GLY A 128 -9.77 21.73 27.22
CA GLY A 128 -9.53 22.76 28.23
C GLY A 128 -8.06 23.19 28.28
N GLU A 129 -7.68 23.88 29.36
CA GLU A 129 -6.32 24.41 29.54
C GLU A 129 -5.28 23.33 29.82
N GLU A 130 -5.68 22.24 30.48
CA GLU A 130 -4.78 21.14 30.83
C GLU A 130 -4.56 20.18 29.65
N TRP A 131 -5.60 19.94 28.84
CA TRP A 131 -5.60 18.94 27.75
C TRP A 131 -6.02 19.60 26.44
N TRP A 132 -5.13 19.61 25.45
CA TRP A 132 -5.46 20.21 24.16
C TRP A 132 -6.44 19.36 23.34
N SER A 133 -6.49 18.04 23.56
CA SER A 133 -7.39 17.09 22.90
C SER A 133 -7.61 15.83 23.76
N ASP A 134 -8.66 15.05 23.47
CA ASP A 134 -8.82 13.68 23.98
C ASP A 134 -8.18 12.61 23.09
N VAL A 135 -7.78 12.96 21.87
CA VAL A 135 -7.14 12.05 20.93
C VAL A 135 -5.99 12.74 20.20
N SER A 136 -4.85 12.06 20.13
CA SER A 136 -3.65 12.60 19.49
C SER A 136 -3.00 11.65 18.50
N ILE A 137 -3.47 10.40 18.41
CA ILE A 137 -2.92 9.34 17.56
C ILE A 137 -3.94 8.88 16.52
N ALA A 138 -3.51 8.73 15.27
CA ALA A 138 -4.25 8.00 14.24
C ALA A 138 -3.33 7.05 13.50
N ILE A 139 -3.85 5.86 13.18
CA ILE A 139 -3.14 4.85 12.39
C ILE A 139 -4.06 4.29 11.31
N THR A 140 -3.53 4.03 10.12
CA THR A 140 -4.25 3.36 9.03
C THR A 140 -3.33 2.38 8.32
N ASN A 141 -3.84 1.24 7.88
CA ASN A 141 -3.07 0.28 7.10
C ASN A 141 -2.90 0.81 5.68
N ALA A 142 -1.70 0.74 5.13
CA ALA A 142 -1.35 1.24 3.80
C ALA A 142 -2.14 0.53 2.68
N GLY A 143 -2.72 -0.63 2.96
CA GLY A 143 -3.67 -1.32 2.10
C GLY A 143 -4.96 -0.55 1.86
N ALA A 144 -5.34 0.37 2.75
CA ALA A 144 -6.50 1.25 2.59
C ALA A 144 -6.26 2.38 1.58
N ILE A 145 -5.00 2.77 1.33
CA ILE A 145 -4.62 3.81 0.37
C ILE A 145 -4.47 3.18 -1.02
N ARG A 146 -5.35 3.56 -1.96
CA ARG A 146 -5.53 2.83 -3.22
C ARG A 146 -5.06 3.54 -4.49
N ALA A 147 -4.80 4.84 -4.40
CA ALA A 147 -4.40 5.66 -5.53
C ALA A 147 -3.38 6.72 -5.12
N THR A 148 -2.66 7.23 -6.12
CA THR A 148 -1.82 8.43 -6.03
C THR A 148 -2.60 9.61 -6.59
N ILE A 149 -2.49 10.78 -5.96
CA ILE A 149 -3.07 12.02 -6.49
C ILE A 149 -1.93 12.87 -7.07
N PRO A 150 -1.92 13.18 -8.37
CA PRO A 150 -0.96 14.10 -8.97
C PRO A 150 -0.99 15.49 -8.33
N ALA A 151 0.10 16.24 -8.46
CA ALA A 151 0.06 17.68 -8.18
C ALA A 151 -0.91 18.36 -9.16
N GLY A 152 -1.66 19.34 -8.68
CA GLY A 152 -2.71 20.02 -9.44
C GLY A 152 -4.04 20.03 -8.69
N ASP A 153 -5.12 20.17 -9.45
CA ASP A 153 -6.47 20.26 -8.90
C ASP A 153 -6.88 18.95 -8.22
N LEU A 154 -7.55 19.09 -7.09
CA LEU A 154 -8.08 17.98 -6.30
C LEU A 154 -9.59 17.91 -6.51
N SER A 155 -10.11 16.70 -6.64
CA SER A 155 -11.54 16.44 -6.82
C SER A 155 -12.08 15.41 -5.82
N ILE A 156 -13.41 15.32 -5.71
CA ILE A 156 -14.07 14.23 -4.97
C ILE A 156 -13.73 12.86 -5.57
N GLY A 157 -13.55 12.78 -6.89
CA GLY A 157 -13.10 11.57 -7.58
C GLY A 157 -11.75 11.07 -7.09
N ASP A 158 -10.80 11.98 -6.82
CA ASP A 158 -9.49 11.64 -6.27
C ASP A 158 -9.61 11.04 -4.87
N VAL A 159 -10.43 11.64 -4.01
CA VAL A 159 -10.68 11.13 -2.64
C VAL A 159 -11.26 9.71 -2.68
N ASN A 160 -12.29 9.49 -3.50
CA ASN A 160 -12.92 8.18 -3.64
C ASN A 160 -11.97 7.14 -4.26
N SER A 161 -11.05 7.58 -5.13
CA SER A 161 -10.01 6.71 -5.68
C SER A 161 -8.99 6.31 -4.63
N VAL A 162 -8.67 7.19 -3.67
CA VAL A 162 -7.74 6.92 -2.57
C VAL A 162 -8.38 6.01 -1.50
N LEU A 163 -9.61 6.31 -1.06
CA LEU A 163 -10.32 5.60 0.02
C LEU A 163 -11.67 5.02 -0.47
N PRO A 164 -11.67 3.96 -1.30
CA PRO A 164 -12.88 3.47 -1.98
C PRO A 164 -13.77 2.53 -1.13
N PHE A 165 -13.37 2.22 0.11
CA PHE A 165 -13.98 1.14 0.89
C PHE A 165 -15.09 1.58 1.85
N LEU A 166 -15.38 2.89 1.92
CA LEU A 166 -16.41 3.45 2.80
C LEU A 166 -16.19 3.06 4.28
N ASN A 167 -14.93 3.13 4.77
CA ASN A 167 -14.69 2.91 6.19
C ASN A 167 -15.16 4.13 7.00
N THR A 168 -15.39 3.92 8.29
CA THR A 168 -15.42 5.01 9.27
C THR A 168 -14.06 5.12 9.96
N ASN A 169 -13.74 6.32 10.44
CA ASN A 169 -12.59 6.59 11.29
C ASN A 169 -13.01 6.43 12.76
N ASP A 170 -12.92 5.21 13.26
CA ASP A 170 -13.40 4.83 14.59
C ASP A 170 -12.39 5.20 15.68
N ILE A 171 -12.89 5.61 16.83
CA ILE A 171 -12.09 6.01 17.99
C ILE A 171 -12.10 4.87 19.01
N LEU A 172 -10.92 4.43 19.41
CA LEU A 172 -10.72 3.35 20.37
C LEU A 172 -9.92 3.85 21.58
N GLU A 173 -10.05 3.13 22.69
CA GLU A 173 -9.11 3.22 23.82
C GLU A 173 -8.37 1.88 23.96
N LEU A 174 -7.04 1.95 24.05
CA LEU A 174 -6.15 0.78 24.15
C LEU A 174 -4.99 1.06 25.09
N HIS A 175 -4.53 0.03 25.80
CA HIS A 175 -3.23 0.10 26.47
C HIS A 175 -2.09 0.24 25.45
N GLY A 176 -1.06 1.00 25.79
CA GLY A 176 0.11 1.23 24.92
C GLY A 176 0.79 -0.05 24.43
N LYS A 177 0.78 -1.13 25.23
CA LYS A 177 1.29 -2.45 24.79
C LYS A 177 0.62 -2.97 23.52
N TYR A 178 -0.69 -2.76 23.34
CA TYR A 178 -1.39 -3.22 22.14
C TYR A 178 -1.14 -2.34 20.93
N ILE A 179 -0.80 -1.07 21.15
CA ILE A 179 -0.27 -0.19 20.09
C ILE A 179 1.09 -0.71 19.64
N LEU A 180 1.99 -1.03 20.57
CA LEU A 180 3.30 -1.62 20.26
C LEU A 180 3.15 -2.96 19.50
N GLU A 181 2.28 -3.85 19.95
CA GLU A 181 2.00 -5.12 19.27
C GLU A 181 1.44 -4.91 17.85
N ALA A 182 0.60 -3.89 17.64
CA ALA A 182 0.12 -3.53 16.30
C ALA A 182 1.26 -2.99 15.41
N LEU A 183 2.17 -2.19 15.95
CA LEU A 183 3.34 -1.72 15.21
C LEU A 183 4.31 -2.86 14.85
N GLU A 184 4.48 -3.85 15.73
CA GLU A 184 5.22 -5.08 15.39
C GLU A 184 4.49 -5.89 14.30
N LYS A 185 3.16 -6.02 14.40
CA LYS A 185 2.33 -6.71 13.40
C LYS A 185 2.45 -6.08 12.01
N SER A 186 2.46 -4.75 11.96
CA SER A 186 2.62 -3.92 10.76
C SER A 186 3.83 -4.31 9.93
N VAL A 187 4.93 -4.68 10.59
CA VAL A 187 6.19 -5.08 9.93
C VAL A 187 6.51 -6.57 10.05
N GLN A 188 5.60 -7.41 10.58
CA GLN A 188 5.86 -8.84 10.82
C GLN A 188 6.25 -9.61 9.55
N ASP A 189 5.50 -9.40 8.46
CA ASP A 189 5.73 -10.07 7.16
C ASP A 189 6.22 -9.04 6.13
N TYR A 190 7.08 -8.11 6.56
CA TYR A 190 7.63 -7.10 5.68
C TYR A 190 8.33 -7.75 4.48
N ASP A 191 7.86 -7.42 3.28
CA ASP A 191 8.39 -7.94 2.02
C ASP A 191 8.31 -6.82 0.95
N PRO A 192 9.47 -6.35 0.43
CA PRO A 192 9.51 -5.26 -0.55
C PRO A 192 9.05 -5.67 -1.95
N ILE A 193 8.80 -6.97 -2.19
CA ILE A 193 8.28 -7.52 -3.45
C ILE A 193 6.79 -7.79 -3.32
N ALA A 194 6.36 -8.52 -2.28
CA ALA A 194 4.95 -8.86 -2.08
C ALA A 194 4.10 -7.64 -1.67
N LEU A 195 4.71 -6.65 -0.99
CA LEU A 195 4.07 -5.40 -0.57
C LEU A 195 2.72 -5.62 0.12
N PRO A 196 2.70 -6.33 1.27
CA PRO A 196 1.47 -6.60 2.02
C PRO A 196 0.82 -5.29 2.50
N GLY A 197 -0.51 -5.25 2.57
CA GLY A 197 -1.26 -4.03 2.90
C GLY A 197 -1.17 -3.57 4.36
N LYS A 198 -0.64 -4.41 5.25
CA LYS A 198 -0.74 -4.18 6.69
C LYS A 198 0.11 -3.04 7.23
N PHE A 199 1.19 -2.63 6.56
CA PHE A 199 2.09 -1.57 7.05
C PHE A 199 1.31 -0.31 7.47
N LEU A 200 1.54 0.20 8.68
CA LEU A 200 0.77 1.32 9.23
C LEU A 200 1.39 2.67 8.85
N GLN A 201 0.56 3.54 8.26
CA GLN A 201 0.81 4.98 8.20
C GLN A 201 0.24 5.63 9.46
N VAL A 202 0.86 6.70 9.94
CA VAL A 202 0.58 7.23 11.29
C VAL A 202 0.53 8.75 11.34
N SER A 203 -0.22 9.27 12.31
CA SER A 203 -0.11 10.63 12.81
C SER A 203 -0.10 10.63 14.33
N GLY A 204 0.68 11.52 14.93
CA GLY A 204 0.89 11.56 16.38
C GLY A 204 1.78 10.45 16.94
N LEU A 205 2.49 9.70 16.09
CA LEU A 205 3.53 8.74 16.48
C LEU A 205 4.83 9.03 15.73
N LEU A 206 5.97 8.86 16.41
CA LEU A 206 7.29 8.74 15.81
C LEU A 206 7.81 7.32 16.06
N ILE A 207 8.16 6.61 15.00
CA ILE A 207 8.49 5.18 15.06
C ILE A 207 9.84 4.93 14.40
N SER A 208 10.69 4.15 15.06
CA SER A 208 11.90 3.60 14.45
C SER A 208 11.82 2.08 14.38
N TYR A 209 12.08 1.52 13.20
CA TYR A 209 12.15 0.08 12.95
C TYR A 209 13.57 -0.36 12.59
N ASP A 210 13.90 -1.60 12.93
CA ASP A 210 15.05 -2.35 12.45
C ASP A 210 14.58 -3.68 11.86
N LEU A 211 14.52 -3.75 10.53
CA LEU A 211 14.00 -4.91 9.82
C LEU A 211 14.98 -6.09 9.80
N SER A 212 16.23 -5.89 10.25
CA SER A 212 17.19 -7.00 10.40
C SER A 212 16.90 -7.87 11.62
N LYS A 213 16.04 -7.40 12.53
CA LYS A 213 15.60 -8.16 13.70
C LYS A 213 14.47 -9.12 13.36
N GLU A 214 14.34 -10.14 14.22
CA GLU A 214 13.26 -11.12 14.12
C GLU A 214 11.87 -10.45 14.23
N PRO A 215 10.86 -10.94 13.49
CA PRO A 215 9.48 -10.48 13.64
C PRO A 215 9.02 -10.48 15.10
N GLY A 216 8.39 -9.40 15.56
CA GLY A 216 8.00 -9.22 16.97
C GLY A 216 9.08 -8.55 17.83
N SER A 217 10.22 -8.18 17.26
CA SER A 217 11.25 -7.35 17.90
C SER A 217 11.83 -6.32 16.94
N ARG A 218 11.05 -5.87 15.96
CA ARG A 218 11.49 -4.95 14.90
C ARG A 218 11.30 -3.49 15.28
N VAL A 219 10.42 -3.17 16.24
CA VAL A 219 10.22 -1.81 16.74
C VAL A 219 11.36 -1.46 17.71
N LEU A 220 12.15 -0.44 17.37
CA LEU A 220 13.24 0.05 18.21
C LEU A 220 12.76 1.09 19.23
N SER A 221 11.88 1.99 18.81
CA SER A 221 11.34 3.06 19.63
C SER A 221 10.00 3.53 19.09
N VAL A 222 9.13 3.93 20.00
CA VAL A 222 7.86 4.58 19.70
C VAL A 222 7.71 5.76 20.65
N GLU A 223 7.52 6.94 20.09
CA GLU A 223 7.11 8.13 20.83
C GLU A 223 5.70 8.51 20.39
N ALA A 224 4.86 8.84 21.36
CA ALA A 224 3.47 9.23 21.15
C ALA A 224 3.29 10.69 21.54
N ARG A 225 2.53 11.43 20.73
CA ARG A 225 2.19 12.81 21.03
C ARG A 225 1.26 12.87 22.23
N CYS A 226 1.62 13.61 23.28
CA CYS A 226 0.75 13.80 24.44
C CYS A 226 -0.57 14.47 24.02
N SER A 227 -1.70 14.01 24.57
CA SER A 227 -3.02 14.66 24.45
C SER A 227 -3.36 15.44 25.73
N GLU A 228 -2.99 14.87 26.88
CA GLU A 228 -3.15 15.41 28.24
C GLU A 228 -1.99 16.35 28.61
N CYS A 229 -1.82 17.39 27.80
CA CYS A 229 -0.78 18.41 27.97
C CYS A 229 -1.27 19.75 27.37
N SER A 230 -0.71 20.88 27.81
CA SER A 230 -1.07 22.19 27.24
C SER A 230 -0.35 22.49 25.91
N VAL A 231 0.86 21.94 25.72
CA VAL A 231 1.64 22.04 24.48
C VAL A 231 1.94 20.62 24.00
N PRO A 232 1.48 20.20 22.82
CA PRO A 232 1.75 18.86 22.31
C PRO A 232 3.25 18.63 22.09
N ASP A 233 3.78 17.58 22.71
CA ASP A 233 5.14 17.09 22.52
C ASP A 233 5.13 15.55 22.40
N TYR A 234 6.24 14.96 21.95
CA TYR A 234 6.40 13.52 21.81
C TYR A 234 7.07 12.92 23.04
N GLU A 235 6.44 11.91 23.61
CA GLU A 235 6.93 11.20 24.80
C GLU A 235 7.04 9.70 24.50
N PRO A 236 7.98 8.95 25.13
CA PRO A 236 8.06 7.51 24.96
C PRO A 236 6.72 6.83 25.27
N LEU A 237 6.29 5.92 24.39
CA LEU A 237 5.06 5.16 24.56
C LEU A 237 5.10 4.35 25.86
N GLN A 238 4.12 4.58 26.75
CA GLN A 238 4.02 3.91 28.04
C GLN A 238 3.10 2.69 27.90
N LEU A 239 3.62 1.48 28.16
CA LEU A 239 2.90 0.24 27.85
C LEU A 239 1.59 0.07 28.64
N ASP A 240 1.57 0.51 29.89
CA ASP A 240 0.41 0.38 30.77
C ASP A 240 -0.57 1.55 30.67
N LYS A 241 -0.17 2.68 30.06
CA LYS A 241 -1.03 3.85 29.85
C LYS A 241 -2.12 3.53 28.82
N ILE A 242 -3.33 4.02 29.07
CA ILE A 242 -4.43 3.98 28.09
C ILE A 242 -4.26 5.15 27.14
N TYR A 243 -4.29 4.87 25.85
CA TYR A 243 -4.28 5.85 24.78
C TYR A 243 -5.59 5.79 24.04
N ARG A 244 -6.09 6.97 23.68
CA ARG A 244 -7.17 7.10 22.70
C ARG A 244 -6.56 7.30 21.33
N LEU A 245 -7.02 6.52 20.35
CA LEU A 245 -6.50 6.53 18.98
C LEU A 245 -7.60 6.32 17.96
N ILE A 246 -7.37 6.81 16.75
CA ILE A 246 -8.28 6.70 15.61
C ILE A 246 -7.76 5.64 14.66
N VAL A 247 -8.63 4.71 14.28
CA VAL A 247 -8.32 3.65 13.31
C VAL A 247 -9.47 3.50 12.31
N PRO A 248 -9.24 3.04 11.07
CA PRO A 248 -10.33 2.64 10.20
C PRO A 248 -11.14 1.51 10.81
N LYS A 249 -12.46 1.48 10.57
CA LYS A 249 -13.36 0.38 10.93
C LYS A 249 -12.78 -0.99 10.61
N TYR A 250 -12.14 -1.15 9.44
CA TYR A 250 -11.45 -2.38 9.05
C TYR A 250 -10.45 -2.87 10.12
N ILE A 251 -9.61 -1.98 10.67
CA ILE A 251 -8.65 -2.31 11.74
C ILE A 251 -9.37 -2.51 13.08
N ALA A 252 -10.38 -1.69 13.40
CA ALA A 252 -11.16 -1.82 14.64
C ALA A 252 -11.84 -3.20 14.78
N HIS A 253 -12.05 -3.90 13.66
CA HIS A 253 -12.61 -5.25 13.57
C HIS A 253 -11.58 -6.34 13.22
N GLY A 254 -10.27 -6.06 13.34
CA GLY A 254 -9.22 -7.08 13.21
C GLY A 254 -8.77 -7.36 11.77
N GLY A 255 -9.14 -6.52 10.81
CA GLY A 255 -8.62 -6.55 9.44
C GLY A 255 -7.09 -6.59 9.40
N ASP A 256 -6.51 -7.18 8.35
CA ASP A 256 -5.07 -7.45 8.23
C ASP A 256 -4.43 -8.24 9.40
N GLY A 257 -5.27 -8.86 10.25
CA GLY A 257 -4.85 -9.62 11.43
C GLY A 257 -4.51 -8.75 12.64
N TYR A 258 -5.05 -7.53 12.73
CA TYR A 258 -4.90 -6.63 13.87
C TYR A 258 -5.75 -7.06 15.09
N THR A 259 -5.67 -8.33 15.49
CA THR A 259 -6.48 -8.88 16.59
C THR A 259 -6.12 -8.32 17.97
N MET A 260 -4.86 -7.90 18.15
CA MET A 260 -4.45 -7.17 19.37
C MET A 260 -5.27 -5.89 19.58
N ILE A 261 -5.78 -5.28 18.50
CA ILE A 261 -6.68 -4.12 18.57
C ILE A 261 -8.13 -4.59 18.80
N SER A 262 -8.67 -5.47 17.95
CA SER A 262 -10.08 -5.85 18.01
C SER A 262 -10.48 -6.51 19.33
N ASP A 263 -9.57 -7.31 19.90
CA ASP A 263 -9.85 -8.18 21.04
C ASP A 263 -9.57 -7.48 22.38
N ASN A 264 -8.83 -6.36 22.38
CA ASN A 264 -8.39 -5.68 23.60
C ASN A 264 -8.81 -4.21 23.72
N LYS A 265 -9.63 -3.69 22.78
CA LYS A 265 -10.19 -2.32 22.89
C LYS A 265 -11.05 -2.18 24.13
N ILE A 266 -10.76 -1.17 24.94
CA ILE A 266 -11.47 -0.84 26.18
C ILE A 266 -12.81 -0.18 25.85
N SER A 267 -12.79 0.72 24.87
CA SER A 267 -13.96 1.38 24.33
C SER A 267 -13.87 1.50 22.81
N HIS A 268 -15.03 1.71 22.17
CA HIS A 268 -15.15 1.82 20.72
C HIS A 268 -16.30 2.78 20.38
N ILE A 269 -15.97 3.86 19.68
CA ILE A 269 -16.92 4.85 19.17
C ILE A 269 -16.77 4.88 17.64
N THR A 270 -17.87 4.64 16.92
CA THR A 270 -17.88 4.77 15.47
C THR A 270 -17.80 6.25 15.08
N GLY A 271 -16.82 6.61 14.26
CA GLY A 271 -16.64 7.98 13.80
C GLY A 271 -17.26 8.26 12.43
N ASN A 272 -16.80 9.33 11.78
CA ASN A 272 -17.30 9.73 10.47
C ASN A 272 -16.67 8.90 9.34
N LEU A 273 -17.25 9.00 8.13
CA LEU A 273 -16.72 8.38 6.92
C LEU A 273 -15.30 8.89 6.61
N ASP A 274 -14.40 7.98 6.30
CA ASP A 274 -12.99 8.26 6.00
C ASP A 274 -12.81 9.24 4.82
N ALA A 275 -13.55 9.03 3.74
CA ALA A 275 -13.58 9.91 2.58
C ALA A 275 -14.11 11.32 2.90
N ALA A 276 -15.07 11.43 3.84
CA ALA A 276 -15.59 12.74 4.26
C ALA A 276 -14.56 13.52 5.07
N ALA A 277 -13.88 12.85 6.02
CA ALA A 277 -12.79 13.44 6.79
C ALA A 277 -11.65 13.92 5.88
N LEU A 278 -11.23 13.10 4.92
CA LEU A 278 -10.20 13.48 3.93
C LEU A 278 -10.66 14.66 3.07
N THR A 279 -11.90 14.65 2.56
CA THR A 279 -12.46 15.77 1.78
C THR A 279 -12.42 17.08 2.56
N ASN A 280 -12.85 17.06 3.83
CA ASN A 280 -12.89 18.25 4.69
C ASN A 280 -11.48 18.79 4.94
N TYR A 281 -10.53 17.89 5.22
CA TYR A 281 -9.12 18.26 5.39
C TYR A 281 -8.55 18.92 4.13
N LEU A 282 -8.74 18.31 2.95
CA LEU A 282 -8.21 18.85 1.69
C LEU A 282 -8.78 20.24 1.36
N ARG A 283 -10.07 20.46 1.61
CA ARG A 283 -10.71 21.78 1.45
C ARG A 283 -10.11 22.82 2.38
N LYS A 284 -9.88 22.47 3.64
CA LYS A 284 -9.41 23.39 4.66
C LYS A 284 -7.93 23.74 4.50
N HIS A 285 -7.12 22.83 3.98
CA HIS A 285 -5.67 22.97 3.87
C HIS A 285 -5.17 23.24 2.45
N SER A 286 -6.05 23.62 1.52
CA SER A 286 -5.65 23.96 0.16
C SER A 286 -4.83 25.27 0.11
N PRO A 287 -3.66 25.32 -0.55
CA PRO A 287 -3.02 24.22 -1.27
C PRO A 287 -2.28 23.23 -0.36
N ILE A 288 -2.36 21.93 -0.69
CA ILE A 288 -1.67 20.88 0.08
C ILE A 288 -0.19 20.85 -0.26
N LEU A 289 0.65 20.97 0.78
CA LEU A 289 2.12 20.99 0.70
C LEU A 289 2.78 19.82 1.47
N LYS A 290 2.01 18.80 1.85
CA LYS A 290 2.45 17.73 2.77
C LYS A 290 3.62 16.92 2.19
N GLY A 291 4.73 16.91 2.91
CA GLY A 291 5.91 16.10 2.60
C GLY A 291 6.09 14.90 3.54
N ILE A 292 7.31 14.34 3.54
CA ILE A 292 7.76 13.34 4.49
C ILE A 292 8.29 14.05 5.73
N GLU A 293 7.75 13.74 6.89
CA GLU A 293 8.03 14.39 8.17
C GLU A 293 8.87 13.52 9.11
N ARG A 294 9.27 12.32 8.65
CA ARG A 294 10.06 11.33 9.41
C ARG A 294 9.31 10.75 10.62
N ARG A 295 7.99 10.58 10.47
CA ARG A 295 7.13 9.84 11.40
C ARG A 295 7.52 8.37 11.48
N ILE A 296 8.01 7.80 10.37
CA ILE A 296 8.43 6.40 10.32
C ILE A 296 9.84 6.30 9.74
N GLN A 297 10.77 5.78 10.52
CA GLN A 297 12.16 5.55 10.11
C GLN A 297 12.45 4.05 10.09
N VAL A 298 12.82 3.53 8.92
CA VAL A 298 13.13 2.11 8.72
C VAL A 298 14.63 1.96 8.49
N LYS A 299 15.32 1.27 9.41
CA LYS A 299 16.70 0.83 9.18
C LYS A 299 16.66 -0.49 8.41
N SER A 300 17.11 -0.48 7.16
CA SER A 300 17.43 -1.68 6.40
C SER A 300 18.91 -2.02 6.54
N SER A 301 19.26 -3.30 6.39
CA SER A 301 20.65 -3.78 6.37
C SER A 301 21.40 -3.47 5.07
N ASP A 302 21.07 -2.39 4.36
CA ASP A 302 21.63 -2.06 3.03
C ASP A 302 23.06 -1.50 3.10
N SER A 303 23.96 -2.29 3.69
CA SER A 303 25.39 -2.29 3.40
C SER A 303 25.85 -3.64 2.81
N VAL A 304 24.94 -4.42 2.22
CA VAL A 304 25.33 -5.49 1.28
C VAL A 304 25.69 -4.81 -0.04
N LYS A 305 26.99 -4.53 -0.20
CA LYS A 305 27.60 -4.11 -1.46
C LYS A 305 27.17 -5.07 -2.57
N VAL A 306 26.30 -4.61 -3.47
CA VAL A 306 26.14 -5.23 -4.77
C VAL A 306 27.47 -5.04 -5.51
N ARG A 307 28.30 -6.09 -5.55
CA ARG A 307 29.44 -6.12 -6.47
C ARG A 307 28.86 -6.12 -7.88
N PRO A 308 29.24 -5.16 -8.76
CA PRO A 308 28.82 -5.25 -10.14
C PRO A 308 29.46 -6.51 -10.74
N LEU A 309 28.64 -7.38 -11.31
CA LEU A 309 29.12 -8.47 -12.14
C LEU A 309 29.82 -7.83 -13.35
N LEU A 310 31.15 -7.81 -13.35
CA LEU A 310 31.91 -7.44 -14.53
C LEU A 310 31.62 -8.50 -15.60
N PHE A 311 30.86 -8.13 -16.63
CA PHE A 311 30.79 -8.91 -17.86
C PHE A 311 32.19 -8.91 -18.50
N LEU A 312 32.91 -10.02 -18.33
CA LEU A 312 34.10 -10.34 -19.11
C LEU A 312 33.65 -10.64 -20.56
N PHE A 313 33.61 -9.61 -21.39
CA PHE A 313 33.69 -9.81 -22.83
C PHE A 313 35.13 -10.24 -23.18
N ALA A 314 35.32 -11.54 -23.43
CA ALA A 314 36.51 -12.04 -24.11
C ALA A 314 36.28 -11.94 -25.63
N PRO A 315 37.17 -11.31 -26.42
CA PRO A 315 37.08 -11.36 -27.87
C PRO A 315 37.71 -12.68 -28.36
N LEU A 316 36.93 -13.49 -29.07
CA LEU A 316 37.46 -14.57 -29.90
C LEU A 316 38.19 -13.93 -31.10
N VAL A 317 39.52 -13.87 -31.02
CA VAL A 317 40.39 -13.68 -32.18
C VAL A 317 40.90 -15.04 -32.61
N SER A 318 40.31 -15.59 -33.67
CA SER A 318 40.79 -16.81 -34.32
C SER A 318 42.07 -16.53 -35.10
N PHE A 319 43.18 -17.07 -34.61
CA PHE A 319 44.42 -17.23 -35.36
C PHE A 319 44.27 -18.38 -36.36
N PHE A 320 44.37 -18.09 -37.66
CA PHE A 320 44.80 -19.06 -38.66
C PHE A 320 45.96 -18.44 -39.44
N ILE A 321 47.18 -18.86 -39.11
CA ILE A 321 48.34 -18.76 -39.99
C ILE A 321 48.82 -20.19 -40.22
N ARG A 322 48.80 -20.62 -41.48
CA ARG A 322 49.81 -21.53 -42.01
C ARG A 322 49.99 -21.31 -43.50
N ASP A 323 51.01 -20.53 -43.80
CA ASP A 323 51.99 -20.65 -44.88
C ASP A 323 51.66 -21.53 -46.10
N GLY A 324 51.78 -20.92 -47.28
CA GLY A 324 52.83 -21.38 -48.18
C GLY A 324 52.55 -21.35 -49.68
N ILE A 325 53.36 -20.53 -50.36
CA ILE A 325 54.09 -20.79 -51.63
C ILE A 325 53.59 -20.04 -52.88
N ALA A 326 54.49 -19.13 -53.33
CA ALA A 326 54.92 -18.75 -54.68
C ALA A 326 53.98 -19.06 -55.86
N THR A 327 53.65 -18.14 -56.76
CA THR A 327 54.47 -17.17 -57.54
C THR A 327 53.55 -16.10 -58.10
#